data_AF-A0A2V8IEX1-F1
#
_entry.id   AF-A0A2V8IEX1-F1
#
_cell.length_a   1.000
_cell.length_b   1.000
_cell.length_c   1.000
_cell.angle_alpha   90.00
_cell.angle_beta   90.00
_cell.angle_gamma   90.00
#
_symmetry.space_group_name_H-M   'P 1'
#
loop_
_entity.id
_entity.type
_entity.pdbx_description
1 polymer ?
#
loop_
_entity_poly.entity_id
_entity_poly.type
_entity_poly.pdbx_seq_one_letter_code
_entity_poly.pdbx_strand_id
1 'polypeptide(L)' 'MTTLMTTDGVSITLDDETITAFRSALRGDLILRDHAAYESARRVWNGNVDRRPALIARCAGVADVQRAVSFGRTHSLRLS' A
#
# COMPACT_ATOMS: atom_id res chain seq x y z
N MET A 1 9.54 10.09 -1.26
CA MET A 1 10.32 8.83 -1.10
C MET A 1 9.66 7.97 -0.05
N THR A 2 9.26 6.75 -0.39
CA THR A 2 8.49 5.85 0.50
C THR A 2 9.18 4.49 0.60
N THR A 3 9.47 4.05 1.83
CA THR A 3 10.11 2.75 2.09
C THR A 3 9.08 1.64 2.26
N LEU A 4 9.22 0.57 1.48
CA LEU A 4 8.32 -0.57 1.39
C LEU A 4 9.06 -1.88 1.66
N MET A 5 8.35 -2.88 2.18
CA MET A 5 8.89 -4.22 2.41
C MET A 5 8.64 -5.12 1.18
N THR A 6 9.69 -5.78 0.71
CA THR A 6 9.62 -6.78 -0.35
C THR A 6 9.19 -8.15 0.18
N THR A 7 8.85 -9.06 -0.74
CA THR A 7 8.51 -10.46 -0.45
C THR A 7 9.62 -11.20 0.28
N ASP A 8 10.88 -10.83 0.02
CA ASP A 8 12.08 -11.44 0.63
C ASP A 8 12.48 -10.78 1.96
N GLY A 9 11.66 -9.83 2.44
CA GLY A 9 11.89 -9.11 3.71
C GLY A 9 12.87 -7.94 3.61
N VAL A 10 13.36 -7.62 2.41
CA VAL A 10 14.24 -6.47 2.17
C VAL A 10 13.40 -5.19 2.09
N SER A 11 13.97 -4.06 2.50
CA SER A 11 13.33 -2.75 2.33
C SER A 11 13.81 -2.09 1.05
N ILE A 12 12.86 -1.69 0.20
CA ILE A 12 13.14 -0.88 -1.00
C ILE A 12 12.52 0.50 -0.84
N THR A 13 13.12 1.49 -1.48
CA THR A 13 12.57 2.85 -1.52
C THR A 13 12.01 3.10 -2.91
N LEU A 14 10.74 3.49 -2.98
CA LEU A 14 10.13 4.02 -4.19
C LEU A 14 10.15 5.55 -4.16
N ASP A 15 10.36 6.14 -5.33
CA ASP A 15 10.23 7.58 -5.55
C ASP A 15 8.77 8.03 -5.46
N ASP A 16 8.59 9.35 -5.31
CA ASP A 16 7.27 9.96 -5.12
C ASP A 16 6.41 9.92 -6.39
N GLU A 17 7.04 9.94 -7.56
CA GLU A 17 6.39 9.89 -8.86
C GLU A 17 5.69 8.54 -9.05
N THR A 18 6.37 7.44 -8.75
CA THR A 18 5.83 6.08 -8.80
C THR A 18 4.62 5.93 -7.88
N ILE A 19 4.69 6.48 -6.66
CA ILE A 19 3.57 6.45 -5.71
C ILE A 19 2.40 7.31 -6.20
N THR A 20 2.67 8.48 -6.75
CA THR A 20 1.66 9.40 -7.28
C THR A 20 0.97 8.82 -8.53
N ALA A 21 1.72 8.17 -9.41
CA ALA A 21 1.20 7.47 -10.57
C ALA A 21 0.29 6.31 -10.14
N PHE A 22 0.72 5.53 -9.15
CA PHE A 22 -0.10 4.44 -8.61
C PHE A 22 -1.39 4.97 -7.96
N ARG A 23 -1.31 6.03 -7.15
CA ARG A 23 -2.48 6.70 -6.57
C ARG A 23 -3.47 7.14 -7.66
N SER A 24 -2.97 7.80 -8.71
CA SER A 24 -3.80 8.33 -9.81
C SER A 24 -4.43 7.23 -10.65
N ALA A 25 -3.83 6.04 -10.69
CA ALA A 25 -4.37 4.89 -11.40
C ALA A 25 -5.49 4.17 -10.62
N LEU A 26 -5.65 4.42 -9.31
CA LEU A 26 -6.73 3.83 -8.51
C LEU A 26 -7.99 4.70 -8.59
N ARG A 27 -9.17 4.07 -8.62
CA ARG A 27 -10.43 4.78 -8.41
C ARG A 27 -10.71 5.01 -6.94
N GLY A 28 -10.30 4.07 -6.09
CA GLY A 28 -10.32 4.22 -4.65
C GLY A 28 -9.08 4.94 -4.08
N ASP A 29 -8.91 4.87 -2.77
CA ASP A 29 -7.89 5.65 -2.07
C ASP A 29 -6.57 4.89 -1.90
N LEU A 30 -5.46 5.60 -2.04
CA LEU A 30 -4.15 5.18 -1.53
C LEU A 30 -3.86 5.91 -0.21
N ILE A 31 -3.69 5.17 0.87
CA ILE A 31 -3.41 5.74 2.20
C ILE A 31 -1.94 5.48 2.55
N LEU A 32 -1.22 6.57 2.77
CA LEU A 32 0.19 6.61 3.19
C LEU A 32 0.28 6.85 4.71
N ARG A 33 1.46 6.66 5.32
CA ARG A 33 1.66 6.83 6.77
C ARG A 33 1.33 8.21 7.30
N ASP A 34 1.46 9.24 6.47
CA ASP A 34 1.18 10.65 6.79
C ASP A 34 -0.30 11.02 6.64
N HIS A 35 -1.11 10.13 6.06
CA HIS A 35 -2.51 10.39 5.82
C HIS A 35 -3.33 10.30 7.12
N ALA A 36 -4.24 11.24 7.36
CA ALA A 36 -5.05 11.29 8.59
C ALA A 36 -5.86 10.00 8.85
N ALA A 37 -6.29 9.32 7.79
CA ALA A 37 -7.01 8.04 7.88
C ALA A 37 -6.11 6.81 8.11
N TYR A 38 -4.78 6.95 8.16
CA TYR A 38 -3.84 5.82 8.25
C TYR A 38 -4.03 5.02 9.54
N GLU A 39 -4.07 5.69 10.68
CA GLU A 39 -4.19 5.05 12.00
C GLU A 39 -5.49 4.25 12.16
N SER A 40 -6.58 4.69 11.53
CA SER A 40 -7.83 3.94 11.52
C SER A 40 -7.82 2.85 10.45
N ALA A 41 -7.28 3.11 9.26
CA ALA A 41 -7.24 2.16 8.14
C ALA A 41 -6.37 0.93 8.39
N ARG A 42 -5.30 1.05 9.19
CA ARG A 42 -4.39 -0.07 9.49
C ARG A 42 -4.91 -1.05 10.54
N ARG A 43 -5.97 -0.68 11.28
CA ARG A 43 -6.49 -1.50 12.38
C ARG A 43 -7.26 -2.70 11.82
N VAL A 44 -6.87 -3.88 12.28
CA VAL A 44 -7.61 -5.13 12.07
C VAL A 44 -8.42 -5.47 13.32
N TRP A 45 -9.40 -6.36 13.19
CA TRP A 45 -10.27 -6.74 14.29
C TRP A 45 -9.50 -7.30 15.51
N ASN A 46 -8.43 -8.05 15.26
CA ASN A 46 -7.58 -8.56 16.34
C ASN A 46 -6.66 -7.45 16.87
N GLY A 47 -7.04 -6.87 18.01
CA GLY A 47 -6.30 -5.78 18.67
C GLY A 47 -4.86 -6.12 19.08
N ASN A 48 -4.49 -7.41 19.12
CA ASN A 48 -3.11 -7.82 19.39
C ASN A 48 -2.18 -7.71 18.16
N VAL A 49 -2.72 -7.39 16.97
CA VAL A 49 -1.94 -7.27 15.73
C VAL A 49 -1.71 -5.79 15.40
N ASP A 50 -0.52 -5.27 15.72
CA ASP A 50 -0.07 -3.93 15.31
C ASP A 50 0.82 -4.00 14.05
N ARG A 51 0.18 -4.10 12.87
CA ARG A 51 0.89 -3.99 11.58
C ARG A 51 0.93 -2.53 11.11
N ARG A 52 2.08 -2.13 10.56
CA ARG A 52 2.33 -0.78 10.04
C ARG A 52 2.74 -0.83 8.56
N PRO A 53 1.81 -1.16 7.65
CA PRO A 53 2.11 -1.18 6.22
C PRO A 53 2.53 0.22 5.75
N ALA A 54 3.40 0.29 4.76
CA ALA A 54 3.82 1.57 4.20
C ALA A 54 2.77 2.22 3.29
N LEU A 55 1.91 1.38 2.69
CA LEU A 55 0.84 1.75 1.77
C LEU A 55 -0.39 0.91 2.11
N ILE A 56 -1.57 1.52 2.03
CA ILE A 56 -2.86 0.81 2.12
C ILE A 56 -3.70 1.23 0.91
N ALA A 57 -3.95 0.29 -0.01
CA ALA A 57 -4.79 0.51 -1.18
C ALA A 57 -6.25 0.12 -0.86
N ARG A 58 -7.14 1.12 -0.73
CA ARG A 58 -8.58 0.90 -0.59
C ARG A 58 -9.22 0.82 -1.96
N CYS A 59 -9.28 -0.39 -2.50
CA CYS A 59 -9.81 -0.64 -3.84
C CYS A 59 -11.32 -0.38 -3.90
N ALA A 60 -11.78 0.40 -4.88
CA ALA A 60 -13.21 0.67 -5.10
C ALA A 60 -13.87 -0.36 -6.04
N GLY A 61 -13.09 -1.26 -6.65
CA GLY A 61 -13.60 -2.32 -7.51
C GLY A 61 -12.50 -3.25 -8.03
N VAL A 62 -12.89 -4.20 -8.89
CA VAL A 62 -12.00 -5.27 -9.39
C VAL A 62 -10.77 -4.71 -10.12
N ALA A 63 -10.93 -3.65 -10.90
CA ALA A 63 -9.82 -3.03 -11.63
C ALA A 63 -8.74 -2.47 -10.67
N ASP A 64 -9.14 -1.91 -9.54
CA ASP A 64 -8.20 -1.40 -8.53
C ASP A 64 -7.43 -2.55 -7.87
N VAL A 65 -8.11 -3.67 -7.58
CA VAL A 65 -7.46 -4.87 -7.04
C VAL A 65 -6.41 -5.41 -8.01
N GLN A 66 -6.76 -5.52 -9.30
CA GLN A 66 -5.81 -5.96 -10.34
C GLN A 66 -4.60 -5.04 -10.43
N ARG A 67 -4.81 -3.72 -10.37
CA ARG A 67 -3.72 -2.72 -10.35
C ARG A 67 -2.85 -2.84 -9.11
N ALA A 68 -3.44 -2.99 -7.92
CA ALA A 68 -2.71 -3.12 -6.67
C ALA A 68 -1.85 -4.40 -6.63
N VAL A 69 -2.40 -5.53 -7.07
CA VAL A 69 -1.65 -6.79 -7.18
C VAL A 69 -0.52 -6.68 -8.20
N SER A 70 -0.79 -6.08 -9.36
CA SER A 70 0.22 -5.88 -10.40
C SER A 70 1.35 -4.97 -9.90
N PHE A 71 1.01 -3.87 -9.21
CA PHE A 71 1.97 -2.97 -8.58
C PHE A 71 2.83 -3.71 -7.55
N GLY A 72 2.19 -4.50 -6.68
CA GLY A 72 2.90 -5.34 -5.71
C GLY A 72 3.86 -6.32 -6.39
N ARG A 73 3.43 -6.98 -7.47
CA ARG A 73 4.28 -7.89 -8.24
C ARG A 73 5.46 -7.18 -8.92
N THR A 74 5.23 -6.06 -9.58
CA THR A 74 6.27 -5.31 -10.30
C THR A 74 7.39 -4.85 -9.39
N HIS A 75 7.06 -4.47 -8.16
CA HIS A 75 8.02 -3.99 -7.16
C HIS A 75 8.38 -5.05 -6.11
N SER A 76 8.01 -6.32 -6.34
CA SER A 76 8.22 -7.45 -5.43
C SER A 76 7.80 -7.17 -3.99
N LEU A 77 6.69 -6.45 -3.80
CA LEU A 77 6.19 -6.04 -2.49
C LEU A 77 5.43 -7.16 -1.79
N ARG A 78 5.56 -7.18 -0.47
CA ARG A 78 4.75 -8.07 0.36
C ARG A 78 3.31 -7.56 0.42
N LEU A 79 2.37 -8.42 0.02
CA LEU A 79 0.92 -8.22 0.17
C LEU A 79 0.39 -9.02 1.36
N SER A 80 -0.64 -8.53 2.05
CA SER A 80 -1.23 -9.18 3.22
C SER A 80 -2.71 -8.92 3.38
#